data_AF-A0A353H5R1-F1
#
_entry.id   AF-A0A353H5R1-F1
#
_cell.length_a   1.000
_cell.length_b   1.000
_cell.length_c   1.000
_cell.angle_alpha   90.00
_cell.angle_beta   90.00
_cell.angle_gamma   90.00
#
_symmetry.space_group_name_H-M   'P 1'
#
loop_
_entity.id
_entity.type
_entity.pdbx_description
1 polymer ?
#
loop_
_entity_poly.entity_id
_entity_poly.type
_entity_poly.pdbx_seq_one_letter_code
_entity_poly.pdbx_strand_id
1 'polypeptide(L)'
;MKWKNLLIGLILSLTFVAPAMAVDKVIEFTWQHADPVAQDVVKFTIYMSSETGANYIPLFDIPFVAVEGTYTAEGTITVPDNQETTRYFVATAVDGQGNESSYSNEVNVTIDNVPPDTPITFKAVVKVVTQ
;
A
#
# COMPACT_ATOMS: atom_id res chain seq x y z
N MET A 1 0.30 -61.94 28.15
CA MET A 1 1.25 -61.11 27.37
C MET A 1 0.71 -59.68 27.42
N LYS A 2 1.39 -58.77 28.13
CA LYS A 2 0.89 -57.41 28.44
C LYS A 2 1.23 -56.47 27.29
N TRP A 3 0.22 -55.97 26.57
CA TRP A 3 0.42 -54.93 25.55
C TRP A 3 0.59 -53.58 26.26
N LYS A 4 1.73 -52.90 26.02
CA LYS A 4 2.03 -51.58 26.56
C LYS A 4 1.32 -50.52 25.73
N ASN A 5 0.52 -49.67 26.37
CA ASN A 5 -0.12 -48.51 25.76
C ASN A 5 0.94 -47.57 25.16
N LEU A 6 0.96 -47.45 23.83
CA LEU A 6 1.74 -46.44 23.12
C LEU A 6 0.81 -45.24 22.87
N LEU A 7 0.88 -44.25 23.75
CA LEU A 7 0.25 -42.95 23.53
C LEU A 7 1.09 -42.19 22.50
N ILE A 8 0.63 -42.17 21.24
CA ILE A 8 1.16 -41.27 20.21
C ILE A 8 0.50 -39.92 20.44
N GLY A 9 1.23 -39.00 21.07
CA GLY A 9 0.81 -37.60 21.18
C GLY A 9 0.90 -36.93 19.82
N LEU A 10 -0.24 -36.77 19.14
CA LEU A 10 -0.37 -35.92 17.96
C LEU A 10 -0.39 -34.46 18.44
N ILE A 11 0.76 -33.78 18.40
CA ILE A 11 0.81 -32.32 18.58
C ILE A 11 0.33 -31.71 17.26
N LEU A 12 -0.97 -31.41 17.20
CA LEU A 12 -1.55 -30.58 16.15
C LEU A 12 -1.16 -29.13 16.45
N SER A 13 -0.08 -28.64 15.85
CA SER A 13 0.26 -27.22 15.88
C SER A 13 -0.76 -26.46 15.04
N LEU A 14 -1.84 -25.99 15.68
CA LEU A 14 -2.82 -25.10 15.06
C LEU A 14 -2.19 -23.69 15.00
N THR A 15 -1.60 -23.33 13.86
CA THR A 15 -1.21 -21.95 13.62
C THR A 15 -2.48 -21.13 13.43
N PHE A 16 -2.85 -20.35 14.45
CA PHE A 16 -3.86 -19.33 14.31
C PHE A 16 -3.25 -18.18 13.52
N VAL A 17 -3.41 -18.21 12.20
CA VAL A 17 -3.20 -17.01 11.38
C VAL A 17 -4.42 -16.14 11.63
N ALA A 18 -4.31 -15.15 12.51
CA ALA A 18 -5.29 -14.08 12.54
C ALA A 18 -5.35 -13.53 11.11
N PRO A 19 -6.55 -13.26 10.54
CA PRO A 19 -6.62 -12.59 9.25
C PRO A 19 -5.75 -11.34 9.36
N ALA A 20 -4.78 -11.19 8.48
CA ALA A 20 -4.03 -9.96 8.37
C ALA A 20 -5.07 -8.88 8.04
N MET A 21 -5.42 -8.10 9.05
CA MET A 21 -6.28 -6.94 8.84
C MET A 21 -5.51 -6.04 7.87
N ALA A 22 -6.22 -5.50 6.90
CA ALA A 22 -5.63 -4.63 5.91
C ALA A 22 -6.29 -3.26 6.02
N VAL A 23 -5.50 -2.21 5.84
CA VAL A 23 -5.95 -0.83 5.98
C VAL A 23 -5.75 -0.12 4.65
N ASP A 24 -6.79 0.58 4.22
CA ASP A 24 -6.75 1.41 3.03
C ASP A 24 -6.04 2.73 3.31
N LYS A 25 -5.21 3.16 2.37
CA LYS A 25 -4.47 4.42 2.38
C LYS A 25 -4.68 5.13 1.06
N VAL A 26 -5.01 6.41 1.13
CA VAL A 26 -5.08 7.29 -0.04
C VAL A 26 -3.71 7.88 -0.28
N ILE A 27 -3.24 7.75 -1.52
CA ILE A 27 -1.98 8.31 -2.00
C ILE A 27 -2.31 9.38 -3.04
N GLU A 28 -1.77 10.57 -2.87
CA GLU A 28 -1.81 11.64 -3.87
C GLU A 28 -0.60 11.49 -4.81
N PHE A 29 -0.87 11.50 -6.11
CA PHE A 29 0.11 11.47 -7.18
C PHE A 29 0.13 12.82 -7.89
N THR A 30 1.33 13.31 -8.21
CA THR A 30 1.53 14.54 -8.95
C THR A 30 2.59 14.33 -10.03
N TRP A 31 2.30 14.70 -11.28
CA TRP A 31 3.24 14.57 -12.38
C TRP A 31 3.07 15.66 -13.44
N GLN A 32 4.00 15.70 -14.38
CA GLN A 32 3.94 16.54 -15.57
C GLN A 32 4.13 15.67 -16.81
N HIS A 33 3.53 16.08 -17.92
CA HIS A 33 3.71 15.44 -19.22
C HIS A 33 3.90 16.51 -20.29
N ALA A 34 4.90 16.33 -21.16
CA ALA A 34 5.13 17.25 -22.27
C ALA A 34 4.12 16.98 -23.39
N ASP A 35 3.37 18.02 -23.79
CA ASP A 35 2.46 18.04 -24.94
C ASP A 35 1.57 16.78 -25.10
N PRO A 36 0.83 16.34 -24.06
CA PRO A 36 0.01 15.12 -24.14
C PRO A 36 -1.06 15.18 -25.23
N VAL A 37 -1.59 16.38 -25.52
CA VAL A 37 -2.53 16.60 -26.63
C VAL A 37 -1.88 16.31 -27.98
N ALA A 38 -0.63 16.76 -28.18
CA ALA A 38 0.08 16.57 -29.45
C ALA A 38 0.48 15.10 -29.67
N GLN A 39 0.49 14.29 -28.61
CA GLN A 39 0.78 12.86 -28.63
C GLN A 39 -0.48 12.00 -28.58
N ASP A 40 -1.67 12.59 -28.76
CA ASP A 40 -2.97 11.91 -28.71
C ASP A 40 -3.18 11.08 -27.42
N VAL A 41 -2.62 11.53 -26.29
CA VAL A 41 -2.79 10.86 -24.99
C VAL A 41 -4.26 10.92 -24.58
N VAL A 42 -4.82 9.75 -24.23
CA VAL A 42 -6.23 9.63 -23.79
C VAL A 42 -6.35 9.20 -22.33
N LYS A 43 -5.29 8.63 -21.75
CA LYS A 43 -5.22 8.33 -20.32
C LYS A 43 -3.78 8.20 -19.84
N PHE A 44 -3.61 8.29 -18.53
CA PHE A 44 -2.42 7.81 -17.84
C PHE A 44 -2.77 6.55 -17.04
N THR A 45 -1.81 5.64 -16.90
CA THR A 45 -1.97 4.46 -16.04
C THR A 45 -0.96 4.56 -14.89
N ILE A 46 -1.42 4.46 -13.65
CA ILE A 46 -0.54 4.33 -12.48
C ILE A 46 -0.33 2.86 -12.20
N TYR A 47 0.93 2.49 -11.99
CA TYR A 47 1.34 1.16 -11.60
C TYR A 47 1.91 1.16 -10.19
N MET A 48 1.85 -0.01 -9.54
CA MET A 48 2.41 -0.23 -8.22
C MET A 48 3.24 -1.52 -8.18
N SER A 49 4.31 -1.53 -7.39
CA SER A 49 5.07 -2.73 -7.03
C SER A 49 5.38 -2.78 -5.53
N SER A 50 5.66 -3.99 -5.04
CA SER A 50 6.26 -4.23 -3.71
C SER A 50 7.78 -4.32 -3.78
N GLU A 51 8.36 -4.25 -4.98
CA GLU A 51 9.78 -4.35 -5.25
C GLU A 51 10.23 -3.14 -6.07
N THR A 52 11.42 -2.62 -5.78
CA THR A 52 11.99 -1.51 -6.56
C THR A 52 12.40 -1.99 -7.95
N GLY A 53 12.08 -1.20 -8.97
CA GLY A 53 12.56 -1.38 -10.34
C GLY A 53 11.94 -2.54 -11.11
N ALA A 54 10.97 -3.27 -10.55
CA ALA A 54 10.43 -4.47 -11.16
C ALA A 54 8.98 -4.76 -10.73
N ASN A 55 8.32 -5.68 -11.45
CA ASN A 55 7.03 -6.27 -11.07
C ASN A 55 5.89 -5.26 -10.85
N TYR A 56 5.90 -4.17 -11.62
CA TYR A 56 4.82 -3.20 -11.64
C TYR A 56 3.52 -3.81 -12.18
N ILE A 57 2.44 -3.65 -11.42
CA ILE A 57 1.10 -4.09 -11.77
C ILE A 57 0.21 -2.84 -11.89
N PRO A 58 -0.68 -2.74 -12.89
CA PRO A 58 -1.60 -1.61 -13.01
C PRO A 58 -2.43 -1.45 -11.73
N LEU A 59 -2.47 -0.24 -11.19
CA LEU A 59 -3.29 0.12 -10.05
C LEU A 59 -4.60 0.75 -10.51
N PHE A 60 -4.54 1.82 -11.32
CA PHE A 60 -5.72 2.48 -11.89
C PHE A 60 -5.37 3.34 -13.12
N ASP A 61 -6.39 3.59 -13.94
CA ASP A 61 -6.33 4.52 -15.07
C ASP A 61 -6.86 5.90 -14.67
N ILE A 62 -6.26 6.94 -15.25
CA ILE A 62 -6.68 8.34 -15.14
C ILE A 62 -7.01 8.85 -16.53
N PRO A 63 -8.28 9.13 -16.85
CA PRO A 63 -8.64 9.74 -18.13
C PRO A 63 -7.87 11.04 -18.34
N PHE A 64 -7.33 11.23 -19.54
CA PHE A 64 -6.66 12.46 -19.90
C PHE A 64 -7.67 13.61 -19.94
N VAL A 65 -7.34 14.70 -19.24
CA VAL A 65 -8.04 15.97 -19.34
C VAL A 65 -6.99 16.99 -19.78
N ALA A 66 -7.27 17.71 -20.85
CA ALA A 66 -6.37 18.74 -21.36
C ALA A 66 -6.26 19.89 -20.36
N VAL A 67 -5.23 19.83 -19.52
CA VAL A 67 -4.86 20.87 -18.56
C VAL A 67 -3.42 21.29 -18.82
N GLU A 68 -3.18 22.58 -18.76
CA GLU A 68 -1.81 23.12 -18.83
C GLU A 68 -1.11 22.89 -17.49
N GLY A 69 0.09 22.29 -17.54
CA GLY A 69 0.98 22.16 -16.38
C GLY A 69 0.90 20.81 -15.65
N THR A 70 0.52 20.85 -14.38
CA THR A 70 0.67 19.73 -13.44
C THR A 70 -0.62 18.93 -13.33
N TYR A 71 -0.50 17.61 -13.45
CA TYR A 71 -1.57 16.64 -13.25
C TYR A 71 -1.54 16.12 -11.81
N THR A 72 -2.72 15.86 -11.25
CA THR A 72 -2.87 15.21 -9.95
C THR A 72 -3.89 14.08 -10.04
N ALA A 73 -3.71 13.06 -9.20
CA ALA A 73 -4.68 11.99 -9.02
C ALA A 73 -4.56 11.42 -7.61
N GLU A 74 -5.64 10.84 -7.11
CA GLU A 74 -5.63 10.05 -5.88
C GLU A 74 -5.85 8.58 -6.20
N GLY A 75 -5.08 7.71 -5.57
CA GLY A 75 -5.25 6.26 -5.62
C GLY A 75 -5.35 5.69 -4.22
N THR A 76 -6.17 4.66 -4.05
CA THR A 76 -6.22 3.91 -2.79
C THR A 76 -5.40 2.65 -2.92
N ILE A 77 -4.53 2.41 -1.94
CA ILE A 77 -3.80 1.15 -1.78
C ILE A 77 -4.22 0.49 -0.47
N THR A 78 -4.18 -0.84 -0.46
CA THR A 78 -4.39 -1.61 0.76
C THR A 78 -3.05 -2.14 1.25
N VAL A 79 -2.72 -1.87 2.51
CA VAL A 79 -1.49 -2.33 3.16
C VAL A 79 -1.81 -3.17 4.40
N PRO A 80 -0.93 -4.09 4.81
CA PRO A 80 -1.10 -4.80 6.07
C PRO A 80 -1.21 -3.84 7.26
N ASP A 81 -2.11 -4.16 8.19
CA ASP A 81 -2.20 -3.49 9.48
C ASP A 81 -1.06 -3.93 10.39
N ASN A 82 -0.66 -3.07 11.34
CA ASN A 82 0.41 -3.32 12.31
C ASN A 82 1.78 -3.64 11.67
N GLN A 83 2.05 -3.14 10.47
CA GLN A 83 3.31 -3.30 9.77
C GLN A 83 3.71 -2.02 9.05
N GLU A 84 5.02 -1.76 9.00
CA GLU A 84 5.57 -0.77 8.07
C GLU A 84 5.63 -1.39 6.66
N THR A 85 5.18 -0.65 5.66
CA THR A 85 5.09 -1.14 4.27
C THR A 85 5.56 -0.08 3.29
N THR A 86 6.52 -0.45 2.43
CA THR A 86 6.93 0.38 1.28
C THR A 86 6.27 -0.10 0.00
N ARG A 87 5.86 0.86 -0.85
CA ARG A 87 5.34 0.64 -2.20
C ARG A 87 6.05 1.55 -3.19
N TYR A 88 6.21 1.04 -4.41
CA TYR A 88 6.88 1.71 -5.52
C TYR A 88 5.89 1.98 -6.64
N PHE A 89 5.97 3.14 -7.27
CA PHE A 89 5.02 3.58 -8.27
C PHE A 89 5.71 4.17 -9.50
N VAL A 90 5.12 3.90 -10.66
CA VAL A 90 5.47 4.49 -11.96
C VAL A 90 4.19 4.83 -12.70
N ALA A 91 4.28 5.74 -13.67
CA ALA A 91 3.18 6.08 -14.56
C ALA A 91 3.56 5.83 -16.03
N THR A 92 2.56 5.60 -16.86
CA THR A 92 2.67 5.60 -18.33
C THR A 92 1.59 6.51 -18.93
N ALA A 93 1.81 6.94 -20.17
CA ALA A 93 0.78 7.56 -21.00
C ALA A 93 0.28 6.53 -22.04
N VAL A 94 -1.01 6.58 -22.37
CA VAL A 94 -1.63 5.74 -23.40
C VAL A 94 -2.33 6.62 -24.42
N ASP A 95 -2.05 6.38 -25.70
CA ASP A 95 -2.66 7.12 -26.81
C ASP A 95 -4.04 6.56 -27.24
N GLY A 96 -4.71 7.28 -28.14
CA GLY A 96 -6.03 6.88 -28.65
C GLY A 96 -6.05 5.58 -29.45
N GLN A 97 -4.90 5.03 -29.85
CA GLN A 97 -4.78 3.73 -30.51
C GLN A 97 -4.43 2.59 -29.53
N GLY A 98 -4.19 2.93 -28.26
CA GLY A 98 -3.82 1.97 -27.22
C GLY A 98 -2.31 1.70 -27.15
N ASN A 99 -1.46 2.50 -27.79
CA ASN A 99 -0.02 2.41 -27.59
C ASN A 99 0.33 3.03 -26.23
N GLU A 100 1.12 2.31 -25.45
CA GLU A 100 1.54 2.71 -24.11
C GLU A 100 3.03 3.10 -24.11
N SER A 101 3.37 4.18 -23.41
CA SER A 101 4.74 4.66 -23.28
C SER A 101 5.60 3.73 -22.41
N SER A 102 6.90 3.99 -22.35
CA SER A 102 7.74 3.46 -21.27
C SER A 102 7.31 4.03 -19.92
N TYR A 103 7.70 3.35 -18.84
CA TYR A 103 7.51 3.85 -17.47
C TYR A 103 8.23 5.19 -17.23
N SER A 104 7.64 6.02 -16.38
CA SER A 104 8.27 7.20 -15.78
C SER A 104 9.46 6.85 -14.88
N ASN A 105 10.05 7.84 -14.23
CA ASN A 105 10.86 7.57 -13.05
C ASN A 105 10.01 6.88 -11.96
N GLU A 106 10.65 6.02 -11.17
CA GLU A 106 10.04 5.42 -10.00
C GLU A 106 10.00 6.41 -8.84
N VAL A 107 8.92 6.37 -8.06
CA VAL A 107 8.79 7.00 -6.74
C VAL A 107 8.35 5.95 -5.73
N ASN A 108 8.54 6.20 -4.43
CA ASN A 108 8.09 5.29 -3.38
C ASN A 108 7.44 6.03 -2.21
N VAL A 109 6.61 5.29 -1.48
CA VAL A 109 5.98 5.73 -0.23
C VAL A 109 6.16 4.64 0.81
N THR A 110 6.60 5.02 2.01
CA THR A 110 6.62 4.17 3.20
C THR A 110 5.47 4.55 4.12
N ILE A 111 4.63 3.57 4.44
CA ILE A 111 3.49 3.71 5.35
C ILE A 111 3.83 2.98 6.66
N ASP A 112 3.93 3.75 7.75
CA ASP A 112 4.04 3.20 9.10
C ASP A 112 2.64 3.08 9.73
N ASN A 113 2.20 1.83 9.93
CA ASN A 113 0.99 1.48 10.67
C ASN A 113 1.31 0.71 11.96
N VAL A 114 2.55 0.73 12.44
CA VAL A 114 2.93 0.01 13.67
C VAL A 114 2.49 0.85 14.88
N PRO A 115 1.58 0.35 15.74
CA PRO A 115 1.21 1.08 16.94
C PRO A 115 2.39 1.17 17.91
N PRO A 116 2.49 2.24 18.72
CA PRO A 116 3.49 2.31 19.78
C PRO A 116 3.22 1.29 20.88
N ASP A 117 4.25 0.98 21.67
CA ASP A 117 4.15 0.10 22.82
C ASP A 117 3.22 0.65 23.91
N THR A 118 2.56 -0.27 24.63
CA THR A 118 1.69 0.09 25.76
C THR A 118 2.48 0.73 26.92
N PRO A 119 1.97 1.77 27.59
CA PRO A 119 2.60 2.33 28.78
C PRO A 119 2.73 1.32 29.94
N ILE A 120 3.92 1.21 30.55
CA ILE A 120 4.24 0.16 31.57
C ILE A 120 4.03 0.58 33.03
N THR A 121 3.88 1.87 33.33
CA THR A 121 3.79 2.39 34.72
C THR A 121 2.65 3.40 34.90
N PHE A 122 1.54 3.20 34.18
CA PHE A 122 0.36 4.07 34.26
C PHE A 122 -0.24 4.07 35.68
N LYS A 123 -0.30 5.25 36.31
CA LYS A 123 -0.81 5.44 37.68
C LYS A 123 -1.73 6.67 37.73
N ALA A 124 -2.81 6.56 38.51
CA ALA A 124 -3.70 7.69 38.82
C ALA A 124 -3.74 7.93 40.33
N VAL A 125 -3.79 9.21 40.74
CA VAL A 125 -3.91 9.62 42.15
C VAL A 125 -5.01 10.68 42.27
N VAL A 126 -5.84 10.58 43.31
CA VAL A 126 -6.86 11.59 43.61
C VAL A 126 -6.16 12.84 44.15
N LYS A 127 -6.36 13.99 43.50
CA LYS A 127 -5.94 15.30 44.02
C LYS A 127 -7.10 15.92 44.78
N VAL A 128 -6.94 16.08 46.10
CA VAL A 128 -7.86 16.89 46.90
C VAL A 128 -7.64 18.35 46.52
N VAL A 129 -8.67 19.03 46.04
CA VAL A 129 -8.68 20.49 45.78
C VAL A 129 -9.42 21.14 46.93
N THR A 130 -8.72 21.92 47.75
CA THR A 130 -9.34 22.75 48.78
C THR A 130 -9.99 23.95 48.10
N GLN A 131 -11.27 24.21 48.40
CA GLN A 131 -11.96 25.45 48.00
C GLN A 131 -11.49 26.62 48.84
#